data_AF-A0A7X7BIJ5-F1
#
_entry.id   AF-A0A7X7BIJ5-F1
#
_cell.length_a   1.000
_cell.length_b   1.000
_cell.length_c   1.000
_cell.angle_alpha   90.00
_cell.angle_beta   90.00
_cell.angle_gamma   90.00
#
_symmetry.space_group_name_H-M   'P 1'
#
loop_
_entity.id
_entity.type
_entity.pdbx_description
1 polymer ?
#
loop_
_entity_poly.entity_id
_entity_poly.type
_entity_poly.pdbx_seq_one_letter_code
_entity_poly.pdbx_strand_id
1 'polypeptide(L)'
;MSIYHVILLVIGFLYSVMTILACISQYFFKKVTPVNNTVMLVGGVVLFTSLLLFLLDRREILIPVIVSLVIIHIAAILNGLYMYKKVNLSHHIVRFCISAVIIALYLIG
;
A
#
# COMPACT_ATOMS: atom_id res chain seq x y z
N MET A 1 -18.64 -14.76 1.32
CA MET A 1 -17.27 -14.22 1.43
C MET A 1 -16.38 -15.42 1.70
N SER A 2 -15.45 -15.74 0.81
CA SER A 2 -14.56 -16.90 1.02
C SER A 2 -13.54 -16.59 2.12
N ILE A 3 -12.89 -17.63 2.67
CA ILE A 3 -11.83 -17.43 3.66
C ILE A 3 -10.68 -16.57 3.10
N TYR A 4 -10.37 -16.72 1.81
CA TYR A 4 -9.35 -15.91 1.12
C TYR A 4 -9.70 -14.42 1.10
N HIS A 5 -10.98 -14.08 0.89
CA HIS A 5 -11.45 -12.69 0.97
C HIS A 5 -11.30 -12.09 2.37
N VAL A 6 -11.50 -12.88 3.43
CA VAL A 6 -11.27 -12.42 4.80
C VAL A 6 -9.78 -12.17 5.03
N ILE A 7 -8.92 -13.09 4.59
CA ILE A 7 -7.46 -12.95 4.69
C ILE A 7 -6.98 -11.72 3.89
N LEU A 8 -7.50 -11.51 2.68
CA LEU A 8 -7.25 -10.32 1.85
C LEU A 8 -7.53 -9.05 2.63
N LEU A 9 -8.72 -8.93 3.23
CA LEU A 9 -9.11 -7.74 3.96
C LEU A 9 -8.22 -7.50 5.17
N VAL A 10 -7.93 -8.54 5.96
CA VAL A 10 -7.07 -8.40 7.14
C VAL A 10 -5.68 -7.91 6.74
N ILE A 11 -5.04 -8.56 5.78
CA ILE A 11 -3.69 -8.19 5.32
C ILE A 11 -3.70 -6.81 4.66
N GLY A 12 -4.68 -6.54 3.79
CA GLY A 12 -4.81 -5.29 3.06
C GLY A 12 -5.08 -4.09 3.98
N PHE A 13 -5.96 -4.24 4.97
CA PHE A 13 -6.22 -3.18 5.95
C PHE A 13 -5.02 -2.92 6.85
N LEU A 14 -4.37 -3.97 7.35
CA LEU A 14 -3.14 -3.81 8.12
C LEU A 14 -2.07 -3.08 7.30
N TYR A 15 -1.86 -3.50 6.05
CA TYR A 15 -0.86 -2.89 5.18
C TYR A 15 -1.17 -1.42 4.84
N SER A 16 -2.43 -1.10 4.52
CA SER A 16 -2.84 0.28 4.23
C SER A 16 -2.75 1.18 5.46
N VAL A 17 -3.19 0.72 6.64
CA VAL A 17 -3.07 1.46 7.91
C VAL A 17 -1.60 1.67 8.27
N MET A 18 -0.75 0.64 8.20
CA MET A 18 0.69 0.78 8.44
C MET A 18 1.34 1.78 7.48
N THR A 19 0.92 1.78 6.20
CA THR A 19 1.40 2.73 5.20
C THR A 19 1.01 4.17 5.57
N ILE A 20 -0.25 4.39 5.93
CA ILE A 20 -0.77 5.72 6.34
C ILE A 20 -0.06 6.21 7.61
N LEU A 21 0.06 5.36 8.63
CA LEU A 21 0.76 5.69 9.89
C LEU A 21 2.24 6.00 9.64
N ALA A 22 2.90 5.26 8.76
CA ALA A 22 4.27 5.54 8.37
C ALA A 22 4.40 6.91 7.70
N CYS A 23 3.46 7.28 6.81
CA CYS A 23 3.44 8.61 6.19
C CYS A 23 3.23 9.72 7.23
N ILE A 24 2.30 9.53 8.17
CA ILE A 24 2.04 10.50 9.25
C ILE A 24 3.31 10.69 10.08
N SER A 25 3.96 9.60 10.52
CA SER A 25 5.23 9.65 11.23
C SER A 25 6.31 10.40 10.43
N GLN A 26 6.42 10.11 9.14
CA GLN A 26 7.38 10.74 8.24
C GLN A 26 7.17 12.25 8.07
N TYR A 27 5.94 12.75 8.13
CA TYR A 27 5.65 14.18 8.17
C TYR A 27 6.17 14.84 9.45
N PHE A 28 5.87 14.26 10.61
CA PHE A 28 6.29 14.80 11.89
C PHE A 28 7.81 14.86 12.03
N PHE A 29 8.52 13.83 11.55
CA PHE A 29 9.98 13.76 11.64
C PHE A 29 10.71 14.40 10.44
N LYS A 30 10.01 14.96 9.46
CA LYS A 30 10.58 15.58 8.24
C LYS A 30 11.65 14.71 7.55
N LYS A 31 11.47 13.39 7.56
CA LYS A 31 12.47 12.42 7.04
C LYS A 31 12.48 12.34 5.50
N VAL A 32 11.42 12.82 4.86
CA VAL A 32 11.17 12.70 3.41
C VAL A 32 10.62 14.01 2.88
N THR A 33 10.68 14.20 1.56
CA THR A 33 10.02 15.35 0.93
C THR A 33 8.51 15.26 1.14
N PRO A 34 7.83 16.42 1.33
CA PRO A 34 6.39 16.43 1.50
C PRO A 34 5.68 15.84 0.29
N VAL A 35 6.19 16.08 -0.92
CA VAL A 35 5.62 15.54 -2.17
C VAL A 35 5.66 14.00 -2.20
N ASN A 36 6.82 13.39 -1.95
CA ASN A 36 6.95 11.94 -1.99
C ASN A 36 6.07 11.27 -0.91
N ASN A 37 6.01 11.90 0.27
CA ASN A 37 5.17 11.44 1.36
C ASN A 37 3.67 11.56 1.05
N THR A 38 3.24 12.65 0.40
CA THR A 38 1.87 12.82 -0.08
C THR A 38 1.51 11.71 -1.08
N VAL A 39 2.40 11.41 -2.04
CA VAL A 39 2.15 10.34 -3.02
C VAL A 39 2.00 8.98 -2.32
N MET A 40 2.85 8.67 -1.34
CA MET A 40 2.73 7.43 -0.56
C MET A 40 1.42 7.39 0.25
N LEU A 41 1.03 8.51 0.86
CA LEU A 41 -0.21 8.64 1.61
C LEU A 41 -1.43 8.42 0.70
N VAL A 42 -1.45 9.03 -0.49
CA VAL A 42 -2.51 8.83 -1.49
C VAL A 42 -2.61 7.35 -1.85
N GLY A 43 -1.49 6.68 -2.12
CA GLY A 43 -1.49 5.24 -2.38
C GLY A 43 -2.08 4.42 -1.23
N GLY A 44 -1.70 4.73 0.02
CA GLY A 44 -2.24 4.07 1.21
C GLY A 44 -3.75 4.29 1.40
N VAL A 45 -4.22 5.52 1.19
CA VAL A 45 -5.64 5.88 1.29
C VAL A 45 -6.46 5.20 0.18
N VAL A 46 -5.98 5.22 -1.07
CA VAL A 46 -6.66 4.54 -2.19
C VAL A 46 -6.76 3.04 -1.93
N LEU A 47 -5.71 2.40 -1.39
CA LEU A 47 -5.78 1.00 -1.00
C LEU A 47 -6.85 0.77 0.09
N PHE A 48 -6.83 1.60 1.14
CA PHE A 48 -7.80 1.50 2.24
C PHE A 48 -9.24 1.65 1.76
N THR A 49 -9.52 2.67 0.94
CA THR A 49 -10.86 2.93 0.41
C THR A 49 -11.29 1.84 -0.57
N SER A 50 -10.38 1.28 -1.38
CA SER A 50 -10.68 0.14 -2.26
C SER A 50 -11.13 -1.09 -1.47
N LEU A 51 -10.48 -1.37 -0.34
CA LEU A 51 -10.86 -2.48 0.54
C LEU A 51 -12.18 -2.22 1.26
N LEU A 52 -12.46 -0.96 1.60
CA LEU A 52 -13.74 -0.56 2.19
C LEU A 52 -14.89 -0.67 1.16
N LEU A 53 -14.63 -0.30 -0.10
CA LEU A 53 -15.57 -0.53 -1.19
C LEU A 53 -15.81 -2.02 -1.41
N PHE A 54 -14.77 -2.85 -1.34
CA PHE A 54 -14.91 -4.30 -1.46
C PHE A 54 -15.82 -4.93 -0.41
N LEU A 55 -15.88 -4.36 0.79
CA LEU A 55 -16.82 -4.78 1.84
C LEU A 55 -18.28 -4.45 1.48
N LEU A 56 -18.52 -3.34 0.79
CA LEU A 56 -19.85 -2.83 0.44
C LEU A 56 -20.37 -3.46 -0.86
N ASP A 57 -19.56 -3.41 -1.91
CA ASP A 57 -19.87 -3.94 -3.23
C ASP A 57 -18.65 -4.69 -3.77
N ARG A 58 -18.79 -6.00 -3.98
CA ARG A 58 -17.69 -6.91 -4.35
C ARG A 58 -17.24 -6.74 -5.81
N ARG A 59 -17.72 -5.72 -6.51
CA ARG A 59 -17.41 -5.45 -7.91
C ARG A 59 -16.00 -4.87 -8.07
N GLU A 60 -15.42 -5.15 -9.23
CA GLU A 60 -14.04 -4.90 -9.70
C GLU A 60 -13.18 -3.86 -8.95
N ILE A 61 -12.69 -4.21 -7.76
CA ILE A 61 -11.69 -3.41 -7.03
C ILE A 61 -10.25 -3.67 -7.50
N LEU A 62 -10.05 -4.59 -8.45
CA LEU A 62 -8.72 -5.01 -8.89
C LEU A 62 -7.90 -3.84 -9.43
N ILE A 63 -8.49 -3.02 -10.29
CA ILE A 63 -7.84 -1.84 -10.88
C ILE A 63 -7.39 -0.86 -9.80
N PRO A 64 -8.27 -0.34 -8.90
CA PRO A 64 -7.84 0.62 -7.90
C PRO A 64 -6.85 0.01 -6.88
N VAL A 65 -6.93 -1.29 -6.57
CA VAL A 65 -5.90 -1.98 -5.77
C VAL A 65 -4.55 -1.97 -6.49
N ILE A 66 -4.47 -2.38 -7.75
CA ILE A 66 -3.20 -2.37 -8.51
C ILE A 66 -2.62 -0.96 -8.58
N VAL A 67 -3.45 0.04 -8.91
CA VAL A 67 -3.04 1.45 -8.97
C VAL A 67 -2.48 1.90 -7.62
N SER A 68 -3.16 1.59 -6.52
CA SER A 68 -2.71 1.94 -5.17
C SER A 68 -1.34 1.32 -4.84
N LEU A 69 -1.14 0.04 -5.18
CA LEU A 69 0.09 -0.69 -4.93
C LEU A 69 1.25 -0.12 -5.75
N VAL A 70 1.02 0.22 -7.02
CA VAL A 70 2.02 0.87 -7.88
C VAL A 70 2.41 2.24 -7.32
N ILE A 71 1.44 3.06 -6.92
CA ILE A 71 1.70 4.37 -6.29
C ILE A 71 2.57 4.21 -5.03
N ILE A 72 2.24 3.24 -4.17
CA ILE A 72 3.02 2.94 -2.96
C ILE A 72 4.46 2.53 -3.31
N HIS A 73 4.67 1.74 -4.38
CA HIS A 73 6.00 1.33 -4.82
C HIS A 73 6.83 2.50 -5.34
N ILE A 74 6.25 3.33 -6.21
CA ILE A 74 6.91 4.53 -6.74
C ILE A 74 7.32 5.44 -5.58
N ALA A 75 6.40 5.73 -4.67
CA ALA A 75 6.68 6.59 -3.53
C ALA A 75 7.73 5.98 -2.57
N ALA A 76 7.75 4.66 -2.41
CA ALA A 76 8.78 3.96 -1.62
C ALA A 76 10.18 4.17 -2.19
N ILE A 77 10.32 4.06 -3.52
CA ILE A 77 11.58 4.25 -4.23
C ILE A 77 12.05 5.69 -4.04
N LEU A 78 11.17 6.66 -4.27
CA LEU A 78 11.47 8.08 -4.10
C LEU A 78 11.86 8.42 -2.64
N ASN A 79 11.17 7.84 -1.66
CA ASN A 79 11.48 8.00 -0.24
C ASN A 79 12.83 7.39 0.13
N GLY A 80 13.14 6.19 -0.38
CA GLY A 80 14.42 5.52 -0.15
C GLY A 80 15.59 6.29 -0.74
N LEU A 81 15.46 6.75 -1.99
CA LEU A 81 16.45 7.59 -2.66
C LEU A 81 16.69 8.89 -1.89
N TYR A 82 15.64 9.52 -1.36
CA TYR A 82 15.79 10.75 -0.57
C TYR A 82 16.49 10.50 0.78
N MET A 83 16.06 9.50 1.53
CA MET A 83 16.59 9.23 2.88
C MET A 83 18.01 8.66 2.88
N TYR A 84 18.30 7.75 1.96
CA TYR A 84 19.52 6.93 2.02
C TYR A 84 20.43 7.06 0.79
N LYS A 85 20.06 7.90 -0.19
CA LYS A 85 20.72 8.00 -1.51
C LYS A 85 20.77 6.67 -2.27
N LYS A 86 19.98 5.69 -1.85
CA LYS A 86 19.88 4.35 -2.45
C LYS A 86 18.50 3.77 -2.22
N VAL A 87 18.08 2.87 -3.10
CA VAL A 87 16.85 2.12 -2.90
C VAL A 87 17.04 1.18 -1.71
N ASN A 88 16.13 1.23 -0.73
CA ASN A 88 16.11 0.27 0.36
C ASN A 88 15.51 -1.05 -0.16
N LEU A 89 16.37 -1.87 -0.78
CA LEU A 89 15.98 -3.14 -1.41
C LEU A 89 15.23 -4.07 -0.46
N SER A 90 15.70 -4.19 0.80
CA SER A 90 15.03 -5.05 1.79
C SER A 90 13.59 -4.62 2.03
N HIS A 91 13.34 -3.32 2.21
CA HIS A 91 11.97 -2.82 2.39
C HIS A 91 11.14 -2.93 1.11
N HIS A 92 11.76 -2.76 -0.06
CA HIS A 92 11.07 -2.87 -1.34
C HIS A 92 10.62 -4.31 -1.62
N ILE A 93 11.48 -5.30 -1.34
CA ILE A 93 11.15 -6.73 -1.47
C ILE A 93 9.98 -7.09 -0.57
N VAL A 94 9.98 -6.66 0.70
CA VAL A 94 8.85 -6.92 1.61
C VAL A 94 7.55 -6.32 1.09
N ARG A 95 7.57 -5.08 0.57
CA ARG A 95 6.38 -4.45 -0.03
C ARG A 95 5.89 -5.23 -1.25
N PHE A 96 6.81 -5.66 -2.11
CA PHE A 96 6.49 -6.46 -3.29
C PHE A 96 5.84 -7.79 -2.91
N CYS A 97 6.38 -8.51 -1.92
CA CYS A 97 5.79 -9.75 -1.42
C CYS A 97 4.38 -9.51 -0.88
N ILE A 98 4.16 -8.47 -0.07
CA ILE A 98 2.82 -8.14 0.45
C ILE A 98 1.86 -7.82 -0.69
N SER A 99 2.29 -7.02 -1.67
CA SER A 99 1.48 -6.69 -2.86
C SER A 99 1.12 -7.91 -3.69
N ALA A 100 2.08 -8.82 -3.92
CA ALA A 100 1.83 -10.07 -4.63
C ALA A 100 0.82 -10.95 -3.88
N VAL A 101 0.94 -11.03 -2.55
CA VAL A 101 -0.02 -11.77 -1.69
C VAL A 101 -1.42 -11.16 -1.78
N ILE A 102 -1.56 -9.84 -1.71
CA ILE A 102 -2.87 -9.16 -1.84
C ILE A 102 -3.50 -9.48 -3.20
N ILE A 103 -2.74 -9.37 -4.29
CA ILE A 103 -3.25 -9.66 -5.64
C ILE A 103 -3.63 -11.15 -5.76
N ALA A 104 -2.79 -12.06 -5.28
CA ALA A 104 -3.07 -13.50 -5.35
C ALA A 104 -4.34 -13.88 -4.57
N LEU A 105 -4.52 -13.33 -3.36
CA LEU A 105 -5.72 -13.57 -2.55
C LEU A 105 -6.99 -13.03 -3.22
N TYR A 106 -6.90 -11.92 -3.95
CA TYR A 106 -8.03 -11.40 -4.73
C TYR A 106 -8.38 -12.31 -5.91
N LEU A 107 -7.39 -12.83 -6.63
CA LEU A 107 -7.62 -13.68 -7.81
C LEU A 107 -8.13 -15.08 -7.47
N ILE A 108 -7.75 -15.62 -6.31
CA ILE A 108 -8.13 -16.97 -5.86
C ILE A 108 -9.45 -16.95 -5.07
N GLY A 109 -9.75 -15.84 -4.39
CA GLY A 109 -10.83 -15.74 -3.41
C GLY A 109 -12.21 -15.71 -4.00
#